data_AF-A0A959KRT0-F1
#
_entry.id   AF-A0A959KRT0-F1
#
_cell.length_a   1.000
_cell.length_b   1.000
_cell.length_c   1.000
_cell.angle_alpha   90.00
_cell.angle_beta   90.00
_cell.angle_gamma   90.00
#
_symmetry.space_group_name_H-M   'P 1'
#
loop_
_entity.id
_entity.type
_entity.pdbx_description
1 polymer ?
#
loop_
_entity_poly.entity_id
_entity_poly.type
_entity_poly.pdbx_seq_one_letter_code
_entity_poly.pdbx_strand_id
1 'polypeptide(L)'
;DHSVGADHEQAATWYDRLFQGVWPASQGKLTYSVYARLIERLYEDTNTLLLGYFTISAPTLAIAIADDNKTLLLQIWLILLPIAAYRIYSCKKYCERPTLLKYNYARRDEARYFVGTLTVVLAISVILTTINFTSSEQSRFIMAIVCVGYMTGIMARNAMSPRLVFVLSAIIAAPTAYGLISIHNSLGYWTAALVIGLLSVAL
;
A
#
# COMPACT_ATOMS: atom_id res chain seq x y z
N ASP A 1 6.24 -9.48 35.80
CA ASP A 1 6.98 -8.80 34.71
C ASP A 1 6.11 -7.87 33.86
N HIS A 2 5.50 -6.85 34.46
CA HIS A 2 4.65 -5.88 33.76
C HIS A 2 5.25 -4.47 33.66
N SER A 3 6.52 -4.25 34.00
CA SER A 3 7.10 -2.91 34.13
C SER A 3 8.08 -2.47 33.04
N VAL A 4 8.44 -3.31 32.05
CA VAL A 4 9.41 -2.92 31.01
C VAL A 4 8.78 -2.05 29.90
N GLY A 5 7.45 -1.90 29.88
CA GLY A 5 6.74 -1.22 28.79
C GLY A 5 6.53 0.30 28.95
N ALA A 6 6.58 0.85 30.17
CA ALA A 6 6.14 2.22 30.43
C ALA A 6 7.24 3.28 30.20
N ASP A 7 8.51 2.94 30.42
CA ASP A 7 9.60 3.94 30.38
C ASP A 7 10.15 4.20 28.97
N HIS A 8 9.81 3.38 27.98
CA HIS A 8 10.24 3.59 26.58
C HIS A 8 9.31 4.50 25.77
N GLU A 9 8.20 4.96 26.34
CA GLU A 9 7.25 5.88 25.70
C GLU A 9 7.77 7.34 25.63
N GLN A 10 8.82 7.67 26.39
CA GLN A 10 9.31 9.05 26.56
C GLN A 10 10.08 9.63 25.36
N ALA A 11 10.39 8.85 24.32
CA ALA A 11 11.03 9.34 23.09
C ALA A 11 10.12 9.24 21.84
N ALA A 12 8.80 9.19 22.01
CA ALA A 12 7.86 9.28 20.89
C ALA A 12 7.77 10.74 20.41
N THR A 13 8.29 10.99 19.21
CA THR A 13 8.13 12.27 18.53
C THR A 13 6.65 12.60 18.28
N TRP A 14 6.30 13.86 18.06
CA TRP A 14 4.90 14.25 17.83
C TRP A 14 4.27 13.52 16.64
N TYR A 15 5.05 13.23 15.58
CA TYR A 15 4.56 12.50 14.41
C TYR A 15 4.32 11.01 14.71
N ASP A 16 5.07 10.41 15.63
CA ASP A 16 4.83 9.02 16.05
C ASP A 16 3.48 8.87 16.75
N ARG A 17 3.12 9.84 17.60
CA ARG A 17 1.81 9.88 18.27
C ARG A 17 0.68 10.06 17.25
N LEU A 18 0.89 10.94 16.26
CA LEU A 18 -0.07 11.13 15.18
C LEU A 18 -0.29 9.83 14.40
N PHE A 19 0.79 9.15 14.00
CA PHE A 19 0.69 7.90 13.25
C PHE A 19 0.04 6.78 14.05
N GLN A 20 0.34 6.68 15.35
CA GLN A 20 -0.33 5.73 16.24
C GLN A 20 -1.81 6.07 16.46
N GLY A 21 -2.19 7.35 16.38
CA GLY A 21 -3.59 7.76 16.38
C GLY A 21 -4.33 7.31 15.12
N VAL A 22 -3.67 7.36 13.95
CA VAL A 22 -4.24 6.88 12.67
C VAL A 22 -4.28 5.36 12.62
N TRP A 23 -3.23 4.69 13.11
CA TRP A 23 -3.09 3.24 13.10
C TRP A 23 -2.64 2.71 14.47
N PRO A 24 -3.60 2.39 15.36
CA PRO A 24 -3.28 1.81 16.67
C PRO A 24 -2.70 0.40 16.49
N ALA A 25 -1.82 0.01 17.42
CA ALA A 25 -1.11 -1.26 17.36
C ALA A 25 -2.05 -2.47 17.26
N SER A 26 -1.75 -3.38 16.34
CA SER A 26 -2.57 -4.58 16.08
C SER A 26 -2.21 -5.81 16.91
N GLN A 27 -1.40 -5.64 17.97
CA GLN A 27 -0.89 -6.74 18.79
C GLN A 27 -1.99 -7.72 19.24
N GLY A 28 -3.15 -7.21 19.66
CA GLY A 28 -4.28 -8.05 20.08
C GLY A 28 -3.88 -9.07 21.15
N LYS A 29 -4.07 -10.37 20.84
CA LYS A 29 -3.75 -11.51 21.72
C LYS A 29 -2.33 -12.07 21.55
N LEU A 30 -1.52 -11.50 20.64
CA LEU A 30 -0.20 -12.04 20.35
C LEU A 30 0.80 -11.69 21.45
N THR A 31 1.66 -12.66 21.77
CA THR A 31 2.86 -12.42 22.57
C THR A 31 3.73 -11.36 21.88
N TYR A 32 4.28 -10.42 22.65
CA TYR A 32 4.99 -9.27 22.09
C TYR A 32 6.17 -9.66 21.19
N SER A 33 6.88 -10.76 21.50
CA SER A 33 7.96 -11.28 20.67
C SER A 33 7.48 -11.77 19.29
N VAL A 34 6.33 -12.43 19.23
CA VAL A 34 5.70 -12.84 17.97
C VAL A 34 5.26 -11.60 17.20
N TYR A 35 4.58 -10.67 17.86
CA TYR A 35 4.15 -9.40 17.26
C TYR A 35 5.32 -8.61 16.66
N ALA A 36 6.41 -8.39 17.41
CA ALA A 36 7.58 -7.66 16.92
C ALA A 36 8.21 -8.32 15.68
N ARG A 37 8.25 -9.65 15.64
CA ARG A 37 8.75 -10.40 14.48
C ARG A 37 7.82 -10.29 13.26
N LEU A 38 6.51 -10.21 13.46
CA LEU A 38 5.57 -9.92 12.37
C LEU A 38 5.81 -8.54 11.79
N ILE A 39 6.03 -7.52 12.64
CA ILE A 39 6.34 -6.17 12.19
C ILE A 39 7.66 -6.14 11.41
N GLU A 40 8.70 -6.82 11.89
CA GLU A 40 9.97 -6.93 11.16
C GLU A 40 9.77 -7.52 9.75
N ARG A 41 8.97 -8.58 9.63
CA ARG A 41 8.70 -9.22 8.34
C ARG A 41 7.99 -8.34 7.32
N LEU A 42 7.22 -7.34 7.76
CA LEU A 42 6.60 -6.36 6.85
C LEU A 42 7.64 -5.54 6.07
N TYR A 43 8.83 -5.36 6.65
CA TYR A 43 9.93 -4.56 6.10
C TYR A 43 10.98 -5.36 5.32
N GLU A 44 11.19 -6.64 5.64
CA GLU A 44 12.31 -7.46 5.16
C GLU A 44 12.39 -7.59 3.63
N ASP A 45 11.25 -7.62 2.93
CA ASP A 45 11.22 -7.87 1.49
C ASP A 45 11.12 -6.58 0.67
N THR A 46 12.25 -5.93 0.43
CA THR A 46 12.29 -4.70 -0.40
C THR A 46 12.19 -5.03 -1.90
N ASN A 47 12.57 -6.23 -2.32
CA ASN A 47 12.54 -6.61 -3.74
C ASN A 47 11.10 -6.74 -4.25
N THR A 48 10.20 -7.30 -3.45
CA THR A 48 8.78 -7.33 -3.84
C THR A 48 8.12 -5.94 -3.82
N LEU A 49 8.62 -4.96 -3.03
CA LEU A 49 8.18 -3.55 -3.17
C LEU A 49 8.56 -3.00 -4.53
N LEU A 50 9.82 -3.18 -4.91
CA LEU A 50 10.36 -2.69 -6.18
C LEU A 50 9.58 -3.27 -7.36
N LEU A 51 9.32 -4.58 -7.33
CA LEU A 51 8.52 -5.24 -8.34
C LEU A 51 7.10 -4.67 -8.38
N GLY A 52 6.44 -4.51 -7.24
CA GLY A 52 5.10 -3.91 -7.18
C GLY A 52 5.05 -2.49 -7.74
N TYR A 53 6.07 -1.66 -7.47
CA TYR A 53 6.15 -0.30 -8.03
C TYR A 53 6.42 -0.32 -9.53
N PHE A 54 7.27 -1.21 -10.01
CA PHE A 54 7.51 -1.37 -11.44
C PHE A 54 6.23 -1.82 -12.17
N THR A 55 5.51 -2.79 -11.58
CA THR A 55 4.23 -3.29 -12.10
C THR A 55 3.18 -2.20 -12.25
N ILE A 56 3.12 -1.22 -11.34
CA ILE A 56 2.17 -0.10 -11.48
C ILE A 56 2.73 1.02 -12.37
N SER A 57 4.01 1.38 -12.24
CA SER A 57 4.56 2.56 -12.90
C SER A 57 4.79 2.37 -14.39
N ALA A 58 5.24 1.19 -14.83
CA ALA A 58 5.55 0.95 -16.24
C ALA A 58 4.29 0.97 -17.13
N PRO A 59 3.18 0.28 -16.79
CA PRO A 59 1.93 0.40 -17.54
C PRO A 59 1.33 1.81 -17.48
N THR A 60 1.38 2.47 -16.32
CA THR A 60 0.89 3.86 -16.20
C THR A 60 1.68 4.80 -17.12
N LEU A 61 3.00 4.63 -17.22
CA LEU A 61 3.83 5.42 -18.13
C LEU A 61 3.50 5.12 -19.59
N ALA A 62 3.29 3.86 -19.94
CA ALA A 62 2.88 3.47 -21.30
C ALA A 62 1.52 4.09 -21.68
N ILE A 63 0.55 4.06 -20.76
CA ILE A 63 -0.76 4.70 -20.93
C ILE A 63 -0.59 6.22 -21.08
N ALA A 64 0.24 6.85 -20.25
CA ALA A 64 0.46 8.28 -20.30
C ALA A 64 1.05 8.74 -21.65
N ILE A 65 1.92 7.93 -22.24
CA ILE A 65 2.50 8.19 -23.58
C ILE A 65 1.47 7.90 -24.68
N ALA A 66 0.76 6.78 -24.59
CA ALA A 66 -0.21 6.37 -25.60
C ALA A 66 -1.42 7.33 -25.70
N ASP A 67 -1.89 7.84 -24.56
CA ASP A 67 -3.02 8.76 -24.48
C ASP A 67 -2.60 10.25 -24.54
N ASP A 68 -1.31 10.57 -24.80
CA ASP A 68 -0.71 11.93 -24.72
C ASP A 68 -1.08 12.70 -23.44
N ASN A 69 -1.10 11.98 -22.31
CA ASN A 69 -1.61 12.47 -21.04
C ASN A 69 -0.49 13.04 -20.15
N LYS A 70 -0.23 14.35 -20.31
CA LYS A 70 0.79 15.09 -19.53
C LYS A 70 0.51 15.07 -18.03
N THR A 71 -0.76 15.02 -17.63
CA THR A 71 -1.15 14.97 -16.21
C THR A 71 -0.67 13.66 -15.57
N LEU A 72 -0.88 12.52 -16.25
CA LEU A 72 -0.38 11.22 -15.77
C LEU A 72 1.15 11.20 -15.69
N LEU A 73 1.84 11.76 -16.68
CA LEU A 73 3.31 11.88 -16.63
C LEU A 73 3.76 12.65 -15.38
N LEU A 74 3.16 13.81 -15.11
CA LEU A 74 3.49 14.62 -13.93
C LEU A 74 3.20 13.88 -12.62
N GLN A 75 2.09 13.14 -12.54
CA GLN A 75 1.76 12.34 -11.35
C GLN A 75 2.78 11.22 -11.11
N ILE A 76 3.26 10.55 -12.16
CA ILE A 76 4.31 9.53 -12.02
C ILE A 76 5.60 10.18 -11.48
N TRP A 77 6.07 11.25 -12.13
CA TRP A 77 7.36 11.87 -11.81
C TRP A 77 7.39 12.63 -10.50
N LEU A 78 6.32 13.35 -10.15
CA LEU A 78 6.28 14.24 -9.00
C LEU A 78 5.62 13.62 -7.77
N ILE A 79 4.80 12.59 -7.93
CA ILE A 79 4.07 11.98 -6.82
C ILE A 79 4.54 10.54 -6.60
N LEU A 80 4.31 9.65 -7.57
CA LEU A 80 4.54 8.22 -7.35
C LEU A 80 6.02 7.89 -7.13
N LEU A 81 6.92 8.37 -7.99
CA LEU A 81 8.35 8.06 -7.90
C LEU A 81 8.99 8.57 -6.61
N PRO A 82 8.80 9.83 -6.17
CA PRO A 82 9.35 10.30 -4.90
C PRO A 82 8.84 9.51 -3.69
N ILE A 83 7.53 9.21 -3.64
CA ILE A 83 6.94 8.45 -2.54
C ILE A 83 7.48 7.00 -2.54
N ALA A 84 7.55 6.35 -3.71
CA ALA A 84 8.09 5.01 -3.85
C ALA A 84 9.57 4.95 -3.42
N ALA A 85 10.38 5.90 -3.88
CA ALA A 85 11.79 6.01 -3.51
C ALA A 85 11.97 6.21 -2.00
N TYR A 86 11.21 7.13 -1.40
CA TYR A 86 11.23 7.35 0.04
C TYR A 86 10.82 6.10 0.82
N ARG A 87 9.82 5.34 0.35
CA ARG A 87 9.40 4.10 1.00
C ARG A 87 10.46 3.01 0.90
N ILE A 88 11.09 2.82 -0.25
CA ILE A 88 12.22 1.88 -0.39
C ILE A 88 13.35 2.25 0.55
N TYR A 89 13.75 3.54 0.57
CA TYR A 89 14.77 4.03 1.48
C TYR A 89 14.41 3.77 2.94
N SER A 90 13.17 4.06 3.33
CA SER A 90 12.68 3.86 4.70
C SER A 90 12.69 2.38 5.09
N CYS A 91 12.33 1.48 4.18
CA CYS A 91 12.39 0.04 4.44
C CYS A 91 13.83 -0.47 4.56
N LYS A 92 14.74 -0.06 3.66
CA LYS A 92 16.16 -0.41 3.75
C LYS A 92 16.78 0.07 5.07
N LYS A 93 16.55 1.33 5.41
CA LYS A 93 17.01 1.92 6.68
C LYS A 93 16.43 1.23 7.91
N TYR A 94 15.22 0.69 7.83
CA TYR A 94 14.65 -0.12 8.89
C TYR A 94 15.38 -1.45 9.03
N CYS A 95 15.66 -2.14 7.91
CA CYS A 95 16.34 -3.44 7.92
C CYS A 95 17.74 -3.36 8.52
N GLU A 96 18.44 -2.24 8.34
CA GLU A 96 19.76 -1.95 8.92
C GLU A 96 19.76 -1.74 10.44
N ARG A 97 18.59 -1.57 11.09
CA ARG A 97 18.52 -1.31 12.54
C ARG A 97 18.87 -2.57 13.36
N PRO A 98 19.55 -2.41 14.52
CA PRO A 98 19.73 -3.48 15.51
C PRO A 98 18.40 -4.14 15.93
N THR A 99 18.41 -5.46 16.08
CA THR A 99 17.21 -6.27 16.46
C THR A 99 16.56 -5.80 17.76
N LEU A 100 17.36 -5.38 18.75
CA LEU A 100 16.84 -4.86 20.01
C LEU A 100 15.98 -3.59 19.81
N LEU A 101 16.39 -2.70 18.90
CA LEU A 101 15.62 -1.49 18.61
C LEU A 101 14.32 -1.82 17.86
N LYS A 102 14.38 -2.77 16.90
CA LYS A 102 13.19 -3.25 16.19
C LYS A 102 12.17 -3.86 17.17
N TYR A 103 12.66 -4.64 18.13
CA TYR A 103 11.83 -5.23 19.17
C TYR A 103 11.19 -4.15 20.05
N ASN A 104 11.98 -3.20 20.57
CA ASN A 104 11.47 -2.18 21.50
C ASN A 104 10.49 -1.20 20.85
N TYR A 105 10.61 -0.95 19.54
CA TYR A 105 9.78 0.03 18.83
C TYR A 105 8.74 -0.58 17.88
N ALA A 106 8.45 -1.88 17.99
CA ALA A 106 7.54 -2.59 17.10
C ALA A 106 6.19 -1.88 16.88
N ARG A 107 5.55 -1.39 17.95
CA ARG A 107 4.27 -0.66 17.86
C ARG A 107 4.35 0.62 17.04
N ARG A 108 5.45 1.34 17.18
CA ARG A 108 5.69 2.59 16.46
C ARG A 108 6.01 2.31 15.00
N ASP A 109 6.83 1.30 14.76
CA ASP A 109 7.22 0.92 13.41
C ASP A 109 6.04 0.29 12.65
N GLU A 110 5.09 -0.37 13.31
CA GLU A 110 3.82 -0.76 12.66
C GLU A 110 3.07 0.46 12.10
N ALA A 111 2.84 1.49 12.92
CA ALA A 111 2.12 2.68 12.49
C ALA A 111 2.85 3.41 11.35
N ARG A 112 4.17 3.52 11.42
CA ARG A 112 5.01 4.09 10.35
C ARG A 112 4.93 3.26 9.07
N TYR A 113 4.94 1.94 9.18
CA TYR A 113 4.78 1.04 8.04
C TYR A 113 3.44 1.26 7.36
N PHE A 114 2.37 1.31 8.15
CA PHE A 114 1.02 1.55 7.65
C PHE A 114 0.96 2.89 6.91
N VAL A 115 1.40 3.98 7.53
CA VAL A 115 1.37 5.32 6.90
C VAL A 115 2.18 5.35 5.62
N GLY A 116 3.41 4.82 5.62
CA GLY A 116 4.24 4.76 4.41
C GLY A 116 3.55 3.95 3.29
N THR A 117 2.86 2.87 3.64
CA THR A 117 2.14 2.04 2.69
C THR A 117 0.88 2.72 2.16
N LEU A 118 0.11 3.34 3.06
CA LEU A 118 -1.09 4.10 2.75
C LEU A 118 -0.77 5.25 1.78
N THR A 119 0.31 5.99 1.99
CA THR A 119 0.72 7.10 1.12
C THR A 119 0.97 6.64 -0.32
N VAL A 120 1.61 5.48 -0.52
CA VAL A 120 1.78 4.93 -1.88
C VAL A 120 0.44 4.53 -2.49
N VAL A 121 -0.40 3.83 -1.72
CA VAL A 121 -1.69 3.34 -2.23
C VAL A 121 -2.63 4.50 -2.57
N LEU A 122 -2.61 5.59 -1.78
CA LEU A 122 -3.32 6.83 -2.11
C LEU A 122 -2.77 7.50 -3.38
N ALA A 123 -1.45 7.55 -3.56
CA ALA A 123 -0.86 8.08 -4.79
C ALA A 123 -1.31 7.28 -6.03
N ILE A 124 -1.35 5.95 -5.92
CA ILE A 124 -1.89 5.09 -6.98
C ILE A 124 -3.38 5.36 -7.19
N SER A 125 -4.18 5.51 -6.12
CA SER A 125 -5.61 5.84 -6.23
C SER A 125 -5.86 7.17 -6.96
N VAL A 126 -5.01 8.19 -6.77
CA VAL A 126 -5.08 9.46 -7.50
C VAL A 126 -4.78 9.26 -9.00
N ILE A 127 -3.78 8.44 -9.32
CA ILE A 127 -3.45 8.05 -10.70
C ILE A 127 -4.62 7.30 -11.35
N LEU A 128 -5.20 6.32 -10.66
CA LEU A 128 -6.36 5.56 -11.16
C LEU A 128 -7.56 6.46 -11.41
N THR A 129 -7.80 7.40 -10.50
CA THR A 129 -8.86 8.40 -10.68
C THR A 129 -8.62 9.22 -11.95
N THR A 130 -7.38 9.63 -12.20
CA THR A 130 -7.00 10.38 -13.41
C THR A 130 -7.23 9.55 -14.67
N ILE A 131 -6.77 8.29 -14.69
CA ILE A 131 -7.02 7.35 -15.80
C ILE A 131 -8.53 7.21 -16.06
N ASN A 132 -9.35 7.07 -15.01
CA ASN A 132 -10.79 6.91 -15.15
C ASN A 132 -11.48 8.07 -15.87
N PHE A 133 -10.96 9.30 -15.71
CA PHE A 133 -11.57 10.50 -16.29
C PHE A 133 -10.93 10.95 -17.60
N THR A 134 -9.70 10.52 -17.90
CA THR A 134 -8.91 11.12 -18.99
C THR A 134 -8.39 10.11 -20.02
N SER A 135 -8.46 8.82 -19.73
CA SER A 135 -7.90 7.77 -20.59
C SER A 135 -8.96 6.97 -21.34
N SER A 136 -8.52 6.30 -22.41
CA SER A 136 -9.36 5.43 -23.23
C SER A 136 -9.94 4.25 -22.44
N GLU A 137 -10.99 3.60 -22.97
CA GLU A 137 -11.52 2.36 -22.40
C GLU A 137 -10.47 1.25 -22.32
N GLN A 138 -9.60 1.15 -23.35
CA GLN A 138 -8.52 0.17 -23.39
C GLN A 138 -7.52 0.40 -22.26
N SER A 139 -7.10 1.65 -22.05
CA SER A 139 -6.22 2.05 -20.94
C SER A 139 -6.83 1.72 -19.57
N ARG A 140 -8.14 1.96 -19.39
CA ARG A 140 -8.86 1.59 -18.15
C ARG A 140 -8.85 0.08 -17.90
N PHE A 141 -9.07 -0.75 -18.93
CA PHE A 141 -8.99 -2.21 -18.81
C PHE A 141 -7.58 -2.70 -18.48
N ILE A 142 -6.58 -2.21 -19.20
CA ILE A 142 -5.17 -2.57 -18.96
C ILE A 142 -4.82 -2.24 -17.51
N MET A 143 -5.17 -1.04 -17.05
CA MET A 143 -4.87 -0.62 -15.69
C MET A 143 -5.61 -1.44 -14.64
N ALA A 144 -6.85 -1.84 -14.92
CA ALA A 144 -7.58 -2.72 -14.01
C ALA A 144 -6.92 -4.10 -13.83
N ILE A 145 -6.42 -4.71 -14.91
CA ILE A 145 -5.66 -5.97 -14.85
C ILE A 145 -4.41 -5.79 -13.99
N VAL A 146 -3.68 -4.69 -14.21
CA VAL A 146 -2.49 -4.35 -13.41
C VAL A 146 -2.84 -4.16 -11.94
N CYS A 147 -3.96 -3.50 -11.63
CA CYS A 147 -4.45 -3.32 -10.27
C CYS A 147 -4.80 -4.63 -9.58
N VAL A 148 -5.40 -5.60 -10.28
CA VAL A 148 -5.64 -6.95 -9.73
C VAL A 148 -4.32 -7.60 -9.34
N GLY A 149 -3.31 -7.58 -10.22
CA GLY A 149 -1.98 -8.09 -9.90
C GLY A 149 -1.33 -7.37 -8.72
N TYR A 150 -1.44 -6.05 -8.66
CA TYR A 150 -0.90 -5.23 -7.57
C TYR A 150 -1.59 -5.53 -6.23
N MET A 151 -2.91 -5.71 -6.21
CA MET A 151 -3.66 -6.10 -5.01
C MET A 151 -3.26 -7.48 -4.50
N THR A 152 -3.04 -8.45 -5.39
CA THR A 152 -2.48 -9.75 -4.99
C THR A 152 -1.12 -9.60 -4.32
N GLY A 153 -0.27 -8.69 -4.82
CA GLY A 153 0.98 -8.33 -4.17
C GLY A 153 0.81 -7.71 -2.78
N ILE A 154 -0.18 -6.82 -2.60
CA ILE A 154 -0.57 -6.28 -1.29
C ILE A 154 -0.97 -7.42 -0.35
N MET A 155 -1.85 -8.33 -0.79
CA MET A 155 -2.32 -9.46 0.00
C MET A 155 -1.16 -10.37 0.43
N ALA A 156 -0.30 -10.78 -0.51
CA ALA A 156 0.81 -11.68 -0.23
C ALA A 156 1.81 -11.08 0.77
N ARG A 157 2.19 -9.81 0.57
CA ARG A 157 3.16 -9.12 1.43
C ARG A 157 2.64 -8.87 2.84
N ASN A 158 1.33 -8.61 2.95
CA ASN A 158 0.69 -8.19 4.18
C ASN A 158 -0.22 -9.25 4.78
N ALA A 159 -0.09 -10.52 4.37
CA ALA A 159 -0.97 -11.62 4.77
C ALA A 159 -1.08 -11.78 6.30
N MET A 160 -0.08 -11.33 7.05
CA MET A 160 -0.04 -11.37 8.52
C MET A 160 -0.84 -10.25 9.20
N SER A 161 -1.40 -9.30 8.44
CA SER A 161 -2.24 -8.20 8.94
C SER A 161 -3.50 -8.04 8.08
N PRO A 162 -4.57 -8.83 8.32
CA PRO A 162 -5.81 -8.79 7.53
C PRO A 162 -6.44 -7.40 7.46
N ARG A 163 -6.42 -6.65 8.57
CA ARG A 163 -6.92 -5.27 8.63
C ARG A 163 -6.16 -4.36 7.66
N LEU A 164 -4.84 -4.51 7.56
CA LEU A 164 -4.01 -3.72 6.66
C LEU A 164 -4.27 -4.12 5.20
N VAL A 165 -4.38 -5.42 4.91
CA VAL A 165 -4.75 -5.92 3.57
C VAL A 165 -6.08 -5.34 3.11
N PHE A 166 -7.11 -5.39 3.96
CA PHE A 166 -8.44 -4.87 3.64
C PHE A 166 -8.40 -3.38 3.30
N VAL A 167 -7.82 -2.55 4.18
CA VAL A 167 -7.77 -1.09 3.99
C VAL A 167 -7.05 -0.72 2.70
N LEU A 168 -5.87 -1.30 2.45
CA LEU A 168 -5.09 -0.98 1.27
C LEU A 168 -5.73 -1.49 -0.02
N SER A 169 -6.31 -2.68 0.01
CA SER A 169 -6.98 -3.25 -1.15
C SER A 169 -8.24 -2.44 -1.48
N ALA A 170 -9.02 -2.02 -0.48
CA ALA A 170 -10.23 -1.22 -0.69
C ALA A 170 -9.94 0.12 -1.39
N ILE A 171 -8.84 0.79 -1.04
CA ILE A 171 -8.44 2.06 -1.66
C ILE A 171 -8.07 1.90 -3.14
N ILE A 172 -7.51 0.76 -3.55
CA ILE A 172 -7.23 0.47 -4.97
C ILE A 172 -8.47 -0.04 -5.69
N ALA A 173 -9.21 -0.94 -5.06
CA ALA A 173 -10.36 -1.60 -5.66
C ALA A 173 -11.50 -0.64 -5.96
N ALA A 174 -11.77 0.34 -5.09
CA ALA A 174 -12.86 1.30 -5.29
C ALA A 174 -12.73 2.11 -6.60
N PRO A 175 -11.63 2.85 -6.87
CA PRO A 175 -11.47 3.55 -8.14
C PRO A 175 -11.33 2.58 -9.33
N THR A 176 -10.75 1.40 -9.14
CA THR A 176 -10.64 0.40 -10.22
C THR A 176 -12.02 -0.12 -10.66
N ALA A 177 -12.87 -0.49 -9.70
CA ALA A 177 -14.22 -0.97 -9.96
C ALA A 177 -15.07 0.14 -10.60
N TYR A 178 -14.95 1.38 -10.11
CA TYR A 178 -15.61 2.53 -10.72
C TYR A 178 -15.19 2.71 -12.19
N GLY A 179 -13.88 2.67 -12.47
CA GLY A 179 -13.34 2.75 -13.82
C GLY A 179 -13.92 1.71 -14.76
N LEU A 180 -14.03 0.46 -14.32
CA LEU A 180 -14.60 -0.63 -15.10
C LEU A 180 -16.12 -0.52 -15.31
N ILE A 181 -16.87 -0.13 -14.28
CA ILE A 181 -18.33 0.07 -14.35
C ILE A 181 -18.65 1.18 -15.37
N SER A 182 -17.82 2.23 -15.41
CA SER A 182 -18.00 3.37 -16.33
C SER A 182 -17.75 3.04 -17.81
N ILE A 183 -17.28 1.84 -18.14
CA ILE A 183 -17.13 1.38 -19.53
C ILE A 183 -18.47 0.87 -20.10
N HIS A 184 -19.47 0.63 -19.25
CA HIS A 184 -20.82 0.19 -19.66
C HIS A 184 -20.86 -1.08 -20.54
N ASN A 185 -19.86 -1.96 -20.40
CA ASN A 185 -19.82 -3.24 -21.11
C ASN A 185 -19.82 -4.44 -20.15
N SER A 186 -20.27 -5.60 -20.65
CA SER A 186 -20.41 -6.81 -19.84
C SER A 186 -19.08 -7.26 -19.22
N LEU A 187 -17.98 -7.21 -19.99
CA LEU A 187 -16.65 -7.58 -19.51
C LEU A 187 -16.18 -6.68 -18.35
N GLY A 188 -16.45 -5.39 -18.43
CA GLY A 188 -16.15 -4.40 -17.40
C GLY A 188 -16.93 -4.68 -16.13
N TYR A 189 -18.22 -4.97 -16.24
CA TYR A 189 -19.03 -5.38 -15.08
C TYR A 189 -18.53 -6.67 -14.41
N TRP A 190 -18.18 -7.70 -15.19
CA TRP A 190 -17.63 -8.94 -14.62
C TRP A 190 -16.28 -8.73 -13.94
N THR A 191 -15.41 -7.91 -14.54
CA THR A 191 -14.10 -7.62 -13.96
C THR A 191 -14.26 -6.75 -12.70
N ALA A 192 -15.21 -5.81 -12.68
CA ALA A 192 -15.53 -5.02 -11.50
C ALA A 192 -16.07 -5.91 -10.37
N ALA A 193 -16.95 -6.85 -10.69
CA ALA A 193 -17.46 -7.83 -9.74
C ALA A 193 -16.33 -8.70 -9.16
N LEU A 194 -15.35 -9.10 -9.97
CA LEU A 194 -14.16 -9.82 -9.50
C LEU A 194 -13.31 -8.96 -8.56
N VAL A 195 -13.04 -7.71 -8.91
CA VAL A 195 -12.29 -6.75 -8.08
C VAL A 195 -12.96 -6.56 -6.73
N ILE A 196 -14.29 -6.38 -6.71
CA ILE A 196 -15.08 -6.25 -5.47
C ILE A 196 -15.10 -7.58 -4.70
N GLY A 197 -15.25 -8.70 -5.40
CA GLY A 197 -15.23 -10.04 -4.82
C GLY A 197 -13.91 -10.35 -4.11
N LEU A 198 -12.77 -9.93 -4.67
CA LEU A 198 -11.45 -10.07 -4.03
C LEU A 198 -11.37 -9.31 -2.69
N LEU A 199 -12.08 -8.19 -2.52
CA LEU A 199 -12.18 -7.52 -1.22
C LEU A 199 -12.95 -8.35 -0.19
N SER A 200 -14.00 -9.05 -0.63
CA SER A 200 -14.82 -9.87 0.27
C SER A 200 -14.09 -11.11 0.80
N VAL A 201 -13.08 -11.62 0.07
CA VAL A 201 -12.22 -12.72 0.51
C VAL A 201 -11.16 -12.25 1.53
N ALA A 202 -10.89 -10.94 1.61
CA ALA A 202 -9.95 -10.35 2.55
C ALA A 202 -10.57 -10.02 3.93
N LEU A 203 -11.88 -10.25 4.12
CA LEU A 203 -12.63 -10.12 5.37
C LEU A 203 -12.67 -11.46 6.13
#